data_AF-A0A952MH45-F1
#
_entry.id   AF-A0A952MH45-F1
#
_cell.length_a   1.000
_cell.length_b   1.000
_cell.length_c   1.000
_cell.angle_alpha   90.00
_cell.angle_beta   90.00
_cell.angle_gamma   90.00
#
_symmetry.space_group_name_H-M   'P 1'
#
loop_
_entity.id
_entity.type
_entity.pdbx_description
1 polymer ?
#
loop_
_entity_poly.entity_id
_entity_poly.type
_entity_poly.pdbx_seq_one_letter_code
_entity_poly.pdbx_strand_id
1 'polypeptide(L)'
;MKIFTRLVLVILTLGFGCGSDGAPDHPCISGKIVGQKCGIYALQLNEAKLNATQWSKKNLITGEIEGVYSNVIGLINLPEENRVEGQIVFVELREPTNEEKTISCYADMPSIPSPLYIVLFASNSKCKETKE
;
A
#
# COMPACT_ATOMS: atom_id res chain seq x y z
N MET A 1 -55.08 19.09 -40.98
CA MET A 1 -55.12 17.66 -40.61
C MET A 1 -53.77 17.05 -40.96
N LYS A 2 -53.18 16.29 -40.03
CA LYS A 2 -51.85 15.65 -40.05
C LYS A 2 -50.65 16.59 -39.78
N ILE A 3 -49.65 16.28 -38.96
CA ILE A 3 -49.39 15.35 -37.85
C ILE A 3 -48.06 15.85 -37.25
N PHE A 4 -47.93 15.76 -35.92
CA PHE A 4 -46.69 15.91 -35.14
C PHE A 4 -45.45 15.29 -35.81
N THR A 5 -44.30 15.96 -35.73
CA THR A 5 -43.07 15.27 -35.25
C THR A 5 -42.06 16.27 -34.68
N ARG A 6 -41.74 16.10 -33.40
CA ARG A 6 -40.58 16.70 -32.73
C ARG A 6 -39.31 16.13 -33.38
N LEU A 7 -38.31 16.97 -33.64
CA LEU A 7 -36.94 16.50 -33.79
C LEU A 7 -36.05 17.26 -32.79
N VAL A 8 -35.89 16.63 -31.63
CA VAL A 8 -34.78 16.80 -30.70
C VAL A 8 -33.65 15.94 -31.24
N LEU A 9 -32.42 16.48 -31.36
CA LEU A 9 -31.10 15.79 -31.39
C LEU A 9 -30.09 16.70 -32.12
N VAL A 10 -28.83 16.93 -31.73
CA VAL A 10 -27.93 16.46 -30.68
C VAL A 10 -27.01 17.66 -30.40
N ILE A 11 -26.89 18.09 -29.14
CA ILE A 11 -25.75 18.89 -28.72
C ILE A 11 -24.56 17.94 -28.72
N LEU A 12 -23.66 18.12 -29.68
CA LEU A 12 -22.38 17.41 -29.76
C LEU A 12 -21.50 17.92 -28.62
N THR A 13 -21.69 17.35 -27.43
CA THR A 13 -20.73 17.45 -26.34
C THR A 13 -19.47 16.74 -26.81
N LEU A 14 -18.50 17.52 -27.29
CA LEU A 14 -17.11 17.10 -27.38
C LEU A 14 -16.66 16.78 -25.95
N GLY A 15 -16.88 15.54 -25.56
CA GLY A 15 -16.28 14.97 -24.37
C GLY A 15 -14.77 15.10 -24.52
N PHE A 16 -14.16 15.86 -23.63
CA PHE A 16 -12.75 15.73 -23.30
C PHE A 16 -12.52 14.30 -22.80
N GLY A 17 -12.34 13.38 -23.74
CA GLY A 17 -11.68 12.12 -23.48
C GLY A 17 -10.20 12.42 -23.32
N CYS A 18 -9.80 12.89 -22.13
CA CYS A 18 -8.42 12.72 -21.69
C CYS A 18 -8.25 11.21 -21.53
N GLY A 19 -7.80 10.55 -22.59
CA GLY A 19 -7.22 9.22 -22.48
C GLY A 19 -6.05 9.36 -21.53
N SER A 20 -6.22 8.85 -20.30
CA SER A 20 -5.09 8.61 -19.42
C SER A 20 -4.26 7.53 -20.09
N ASP A 21 -3.26 7.98 -20.84
CA ASP A 21 -2.17 7.14 -21.31
C ASP A 21 -1.53 6.45 -20.10
N GLY A 22 -1.52 5.12 -20.18
CA GLY A 22 -0.92 4.13 -19.28
C GLY A 22 -0.15 4.64 -18.07
N ALA A 23 -0.82 4.62 -16.91
CA ALA A 23 -0.12 4.36 -15.65
C ALA A 23 -0.09 2.84 -15.44
N PRO A 24 1.03 2.24 -14.99
CA PRO A 24 1.03 0.83 -14.62
C PRO A 24 0.03 0.62 -13.48
N ASP A 25 -0.90 -0.32 -13.66
CA ASP A 25 -1.85 -0.77 -12.65
C ASP A 25 -1.10 -1.40 -11.47
N HIS A 26 -0.63 -0.59 -10.53
CA HIS A 26 -0.22 -1.09 -9.23
C HIS A 26 -1.49 -1.16 -8.36
N PRO A 27 -2.04 -2.37 -8.11
CA PRO A 27 -3.25 -2.49 -7.32
C PRO A 27 -2.98 -1.97 -5.92
N CYS A 28 -3.88 -1.12 -5.42
CA CYS A 28 -3.71 -0.57 -4.10
C CYS A 28 -3.96 -1.64 -3.03
N ILE A 29 -3.06 -1.71 -2.06
CA ILE A 29 -3.09 -2.72 -1.00
C ILE A 29 -3.35 -2.05 0.33
N SER A 30 -4.19 -2.66 1.15
CA SER A 30 -4.48 -2.19 2.51
C SER A 30 -3.91 -3.10 3.58
N GLY A 31 -3.54 -2.50 4.70
CA GLY A 31 -3.09 -3.24 5.87
C GLY A 31 -2.96 -2.36 7.10
N LYS A 32 -2.70 -3.00 8.23
CA LYS A 32 -2.49 -2.35 9.52
C LYS A 32 -1.00 -2.27 9.84
N ILE A 33 -0.53 -1.10 10.27
CA ILE A 33 0.83 -0.98 10.80
C ILE A 33 0.89 -1.65 12.17
N VAL A 34 1.72 -2.67 12.31
CA VAL A 34 1.83 -3.47 13.55
C VAL A 34 3.15 -3.27 14.29
N GLY A 35 4.04 -2.44 13.75
CA GLY A 35 5.28 -2.06 14.39
C GLY A 35 6.31 -1.58 13.37
N GLN A 36 7.53 -1.37 13.84
CA GLN A 36 8.65 -1.03 12.98
C GLN A 36 9.96 -1.59 13.53
N LYS A 37 10.95 -1.75 12.65
CA LYS A 37 12.33 -2.05 13.00
C LYS A 37 13.29 -1.49 11.96
N CYS A 38 14.36 -0.83 12.39
CA CYS A 38 15.42 -0.31 11.50
C CYS A 38 14.88 0.59 10.38
N GLY A 39 13.89 1.44 10.69
CA GLY A 39 13.23 2.31 9.71
C GLY A 39 12.24 1.61 8.77
N ILE A 40 12.05 0.30 8.93
CA ILE A 40 11.11 -0.52 8.15
C ILE A 40 9.82 -0.69 8.94
N TYR A 41 8.70 -0.35 8.32
CA TYR A 41 7.38 -0.46 8.93
C TYR A 41 6.75 -1.81 8.58
N ALA A 42 6.27 -2.53 9.59
CA ALA A 42 5.60 -3.80 9.41
C ALA A 42 4.13 -3.54 9.04
N LEU A 43 3.73 -3.90 7.83
CA LEU A 43 2.35 -3.84 7.37
C LEU A 43 1.74 -5.24 7.40
N GLN A 44 0.77 -5.47 8.28
CA GLN A 44 -0.06 -6.66 8.26
C GLN A 44 -1.15 -6.49 7.20
N LEU A 45 -1.07 -7.28 6.12
CA LEU A 45 -1.98 -7.20 4.99
C LEU A 45 -3.35 -7.78 5.35
N ASN A 46 -4.41 -7.09 4.92
CA ASN A 46 -5.80 -7.52 5.14
C ASN A 46 -6.17 -8.73 4.27
N GLU A 47 -5.97 -8.61 2.95
CA GLU A 47 -6.43 -9.61 1.97
C GLU A 47 -5.32 -10.09 1.02
N ALA A 48 -4.43 -9.18 0.59
CA ALA A 48 -3.35 -9.52 -0.35
C ALA A 48 -2.30 -10.47 0.26
N LYS A 49 -1.67 -11.28 -0.60
CA LYS A 49 -0.60 -12.22 -0.24
C LYS A 49 0.65 -11.95 -1.08
N LEU A 50 1.30 -10.82 -0.81
CA LEU A 50 2.56 -10.40 -1.44
C LEU A 50 3.77 -11.19 -0.92
N ASN A 51 3.73 -12.52 -0.99
CA ASN A 51 4.70 -13.41 -0.36
C ASN A 51 4.93 -13.09 1.13
N ALA A 52 3.90 -12.51 1.76
CA ALA A 52 3.95 -12.00 3.11
C ALA A 52 4.21 -13.13 4.11
N THR A 53 5.02 -12.85 5.13
CA THR A 53 5.49 -13.87 6.07
C THR A 53 4.98 -13.58 7.48
N GLN A 54 5.29 -14.49 8.41
CA GLN A 54 5.05 -14.23 9.82
C GLN A 54 6.17 -13.34 10.37
N TRP A 55 5.79 -12.30 11.10
CA TRP A 55 6.73 -11.41 11.78
C TRP A 55 6.45 -11.37 13.29
N SER A 56 7.51 -11.40 14.09
CA SER A 56 7.41 -11.30 15.56
C SER A 56 7.96 -9.97 16.03
N LYS A 57 7.09 -9.14 16.58
CA LYS A 57 7.46 -7.89 17.24
C LYS A 57 8.05 -8.21 18.61
N LYS A 58 9.16 -7.58 18.93
CA LYS A 58 9.79 -7.66 20.25
C LYS A 58 9.92 -6.29 20.89
N ASN A 59 9.88 -6.29 22.21
CA ASN A 59 10.23 -5.13 23.02
C ASN A 59 11.73 -4.86 22.85
N LEU A 60 12.09 -3.63 22.50
CA LEU A 60 13.49 -3.24 22.26
C LEU A 60 14.32 -3.19 23.55
N ILE A 61 13.69 -3.05 24.71
CA ILE A 61 14.35 -2.94 26.01
C ILE A 61 14.50 -4.31 26.66
N THR A 62 13.43 -5.12 26.66
CA THR A 62 13.42 -6.42 27.36
C THR A 62 13.78 -7.60 26.44
N GLY A 63 13.70 -7.43 25.11
CA GLY A 63 13.93 -8.52 24.16
C GLY A 63 12.84 -9.60 24.16
N GLU A 64 11.72 -9.36 24.85
CA GLU A 64 10.57 -10.26 24.88
C GLU A 64 9.68 -10.08 23.65
N ILE A 65 8.95 -11.13 23.26
CA ILE A 65 7.98 -11.07 22.16
C ILE A 65 6.72 -10.35 22.65
N GLU A 66 6.43 -9.20 22.04
CA GLU A 66 5.21 -8.43 22.30
C GLU A 66 4.03 -8.89 21.44
N GLY A 67 4.32 -9.42 20.24
CA GLY A 67 3.28 -9.87 19.32
C GLY A 67 3.82 -10.71 18.17
N VAL A 68 2.98 -11.62 17.67
CA VAL A 68 3.26 -12.44 16.48
C VAL A 68 2.15 -12.17 15.47
N TYR A 69 2.54 -11.70 14.28
CA TYR A 69 1.62 -11.27 13.24
C TYR A 69 1.85 -12.10 11.98
N SER A 70 0.79 -12.64 11.41
CA SER A 70 0.82 -13.33 10.12
C SER A 70 0.54 -12.35 8.98
N ASN A 71 0.93 -12.73 7.75
CA ASN A 71 0.68 -11.96 6.52
C ASN A 71 1.30 -10.56 6.55
N VAL A 72 2.54 -10.45 7.01
CA VAL A 72 3.28 -9.18 7.16
C VAL A 72 4.26 -8.98 6.01
N ILE A 73 4.35 -7.75 5.52
CA ILE A 73 5.42 -7.25 4.66
C ILE A 73 6.14 -6.07 5.33
N GLY A 74 7.35 -5.77 4.87
CA GLY A 74 8.10 -4.58 5.27
C GLY A 74 7.94 -3.44 4.28
N LEU A 75 7.67 -2.24 4.78
CA LEU A 75 7.54 -1.01 4.00
C LEU A 75 8.75 -0.11 4.22
N ILE A 76 9.31 0.35 3.12
CA ILE A 76 10.34 1.39 3.06
C ILE A 76 9.70 2.68 2.52
N ASN A 77 10.14 3.83 3.01
CA ASN A 77 9.66 5.16 2.60
C ASN A 77 8.17 5.43 2.88
N LEU A 78 7.59 4.83 3.93
CA LEU A 78 6.24 5.19 4.38
C LEU A 78 6.22 6.70 4.79
N PRO A 79 5.29 7.53 4.30
CA PRO A 79 5.17 8.93 4.70
C PRO A 79 4.90 9.11 6.20
N GLU A 80 5.35 10.22 6.78
CA GLU A 80 5.35 10.44 8.24
C GLU A 80 3.97 10.39 8.87
N GLU A 81 2.97 10.93 8.18
CA GLU A 81 1.56 10.92 8.54
C GLU A 81 0.94 9.52 8.60
N ASN A 82 1.63 8.51 8.07
CA ASN A 82 1.19 7.11 8.04
C ASN A 82 2.01 6.20 8.96
N ARG A 83 3.01 6.72 9.68
CA ARG A 83 3.92 5.96 10.55
C ARG A 83 3.35 5.69 11.96
N VAL A 84 2.04 5.49 12.09
CA VAL A 84 1.40 5.25 13.40
C VAL A 84 1.06 3.78 13.55
N GLU A 85 1.57 3.15 14.62
CA GLU A 85 1.19 1.78 14.95
C GLU A 85 -0.32 1.70 15.27
N GLY A 86 -0.98 0.68 14.72
CA GLY A 86 -2.41 0.51 14.83
C GLY A 86 -3.21 1.12 13.68
N GLN A 87 -2.61 2.00 12.89
CA GLN A 87 -3.26 2.68 11.76
C GLN A 87 -3.45 1.74 10.58
N ILE A 88 -4.61 1.83 9.93
CA ILE A 88 -4.85 1.22 8.63
C ILE A 88 -4.38 2.20 7.55
N VAL A 89 -3.55 1.69 6.64
CA VAL A 89 -3.00 2.46 5.52
C VAL A 89 -3.30 1.74 4.21
N PHE A 90 -3.45 2.53 3.16
CA PHE A 90 -3.58 2.05 1.78
C PHE A 90 -2.34 2.49 1.03
N VAL A 91 -1.64 1.55 0.41
CA VAL A 91 -0.33 1.76 -0.18
C VAL A 91 -0.27 1.19 -1.60
N GLU A 92 0.44 1.94 -2.44
CA GLU A 92 0.91 1.48 -3.74
C GLU A 92 2.38 1.10 -3.60
N LEU A 93 2.75 -0.08 -4.10
CA LEU A 93 4.03 -0.72 -3.79
C LEU A 93 4.79 -1.13 -5.05
N ARG A 94 6.12 -1.08 -4.97
CA ARG A 94 7.02 -1.77 -5.89
C ARG A 94 8.08 -2.56 -5.15
N GLU A 95 8.70 -3.52 -5.84
CA GLU A 95 9.88 -4.20 -5.32
C GLU A 95 11.08 -3.24 -5.21
N PRO A 96 11.89 -3.38 -4.14
CA PRO A 96 13.12 -2.60 -3.99
C PRO A 96 14.19 -3.08 -4.97
N THR A 97 14.98 -2.14 -5.46
CA THR A 97 16.22 -2.43 -6.19
C THR A 97 17.27 -3.06 -5.27
N ASN A 98 18.36 -3.59 -5.82
CA ASN A 98 19.43 -4.22 -5.02
C ASN A 98 20.09 -3.25 -4.03
N GLU A 99 20.22 -1.98 -4.41
CA GLU A 99 20.77 -0.94 -3.55
C GLU A 99 19.82 -0.65 -2.37
N GLU A 100 18.52 -0.51 -2.64
CA GLU A 100 17.49 -0.22 -1.64
C GLU A 100 17.22 -1.38 -0.67
N LYS A 101 17.63 -2.61 -1.01
CA LYS A 101 17.59 -3.76 -0.09
C LYS A 101 18.66 -3.67 1.01
N THR A 102 19.64 -2.77 0.86
CA THR A 102 20.75 -2.63 1.82
C THR A 102 20.29 -1.83 3.03
N ILE A 103 19.66 -2.50 3.99
CA ILE A 103 19.21 -1.88 5.24
C ILE A 103 20.24 -2.13 6.33
N SER A 104 20.83 -1.06 6.86
CA SER A 104 21.69 -1.14 8.04
C SER A 104 20.84 -1.45 9.27
N CYS A 105 20.91 -2.69 9.75
CA CYS A 105 20.17 -3.16 10.92
C CYS A 105 21.07 -4.03 11.78
N TYR A 106 21.13 -3.77 13.09
CA TYR A 106 21.93 -4.56 14.02
C TYR A 106 21.28 -5.95 14.24
N ALA A 107 22.11 -7.00 14.24
CA ALA A 107 21.72 -8.41 14.12
C ALA A 107 21.24 -9.08 15.42
N ASP A 108 21.36 -8.39 16.55
CA ASP A 108 21.11 -8.86 17.91
C ASP A 108 19.60 -8.96 18.27
N MET A 109 18.71 -8.78 17.30
CA MET A 109 17.25 -8.73 17.49
C MET A 109 16.49 -9.35 16.29
N PRO A 110 15.21 -9.75 16.40
CA PRO A 110 14.45 -10.51 15.39
C PRO A 110 14.51 -9.90 14.00
N SER A 111 14.38 -10.74 12.96
CA SER A 111 14.46 -10.30 11.57
C SER A 111 13.56 -9.10 11.29
N ILE A 112 14.03 -8.21 10.42
CA ILE A 112 13.19 -7.15 9.87
C ILE A 112 11.94 -7.75 9.19
N PRO A 113 10.83 -6.99 9.11
CA PRO A 113 9.67 -7.43 8.33
C PRO A 113 10.07 -7.74 6.89
N SER A 114 9.63 -8.89 6.38
CA SER A 114 9.97 -9.36 5.04
C SER A 114 8.75 -10.02 4.37
N PRO A 115 8.69 -10.00 3.02
CA PRO A 115 9.57 -9.30 2.08
C PRO A 115 9.41 -7.77 2.15
N LEU A 116 10.39 -7.05 1.57
CA LEU A 116 10.46 -5.59 1.57
C LEU A 116 9.83 -5.01 0.31
N TYR A 117 9.13 -3.90 0.47
CA TYR A 117 8.54 -3.11 -0.62
C TYR A 117 8.79 -1.62 -0.41
N ILE A 118 8.97 -0.89 -1.51
CA ILE A 118 9.02 0.57 -1.52
C ILE A 118 7.60 1.10 -1.66
N VAL A 119 7.21 2.01 -0.78
CA VAL A 119 5.95 2.76 -0.88
C VAL A 119 6.10 3.85 -1.94
N LEU A 120 5.29 3.76 -3.00
CA LEU A 120 5.18 4.80 -4.03
C LEU A 120 4.16 5.86 -3.64
N PHE A 121 3.07 5.42 -3.03
CA PHE A 121 1.99 6.27 -2.54
C PHE A 121 1.40 5.67 -1.27
N ALA A 122 1.01 6.52 -0.31
CA ALA A 122 0.27 6.10 0.88
C ALA A 122 -0.86 7.08 1.18
N SER A 123 -2.00 6.54 1.59
CA SER A 123 -3.13 7.33 2.05
C SER A 123 -3.97 6.55 3.06
N ASN A 124 -4.65 7.26 3.96
CA ASN A 124 -5.61 6.65 4.87
C ASN A 124 -6.97 6.36 4.23
N SER A 125 -7.25 6.89 3.03
CA SER A 125 -8.58 6.78 2.42
C SER A 125 -8.66 7.07 0.92
N LYS A 126 -7.55 7.44 0.25
CA LYS A 126 -7.59 7.93 -1.15
C LYS A 126 -7.12 6.92 -2.19
N CYS A 127 -6.74 5.73 -1.78
CA CYS A 127 -6.40 4.70 -2.73
C CYS A 127 -7.70 4.05 -3.20
N LYS A 128 -8.11 4.34 -4.44
CA LYS A 128 -9.24 3.64 -5.03
C LYS A 128 -8.77 2.21 -5.30
N GLU A 129 -9.35 1.24 -4.59
CA GLU A 129 -9.35 -0.14 -5.07
C GLU A 129 -9.86 -0.10 -6.51
N THR A 130 -9.01 -0.45 -7.47
CA THR A 130 -9.46 -0.69 -8.83
C THR A 130 -10.35 -1.93 -8.77
N LYS A 131 -11.65 -1.73 -8.58
CA LYS A 131 -12.64 -2.77 -8.81
C LYS A 131 -12.71 -2.95 -10.33
N GLU A 132 -12.06 -3.99 -10.83
CA GLU A 132 -12.43 -4.59 -12.12
C GLU A 132 -13.91 -5.00 -12.11
#